data_AF-A0A8S2FZW7-F1
#
_entry.id   AF-A0A8S2FZW7-F1
#
_cell.length_a   1.000
_cell.length_b   1.000
_cell.length_c   1.000
_cell.angle_alpha   90.00
_cell.angle_beta   90.00
_cell.angle_gamma   90.00
#
_symmetry.space_group_name_H-M   'P 1'
#
loop_
_entity.id
_entity.type
_entity.pdbx_description
1 polymer ?
#
loop_
_entity_poly.entity_id
_entity_poly.type
_entity_poly.pdbx_seq_one_letter_code
_entity_poly.pdbx_strand_id
1 'polypeptide(L)'
;MSETIRAYRAFLAAAPKDHRKVPESYYGMASCYFLHEKHQDNTDNVKKIYQQGEEAEKLQLPCFLPYKSDNKTLIKEMLDEKSSLNTESPTPVISDKSRLKNPDRIAVILEHRKWQNEFLQARDNSASAVYTTHKPRVPQRTVKSLIGLKPITIREMNPIKDHVYEGYVLSVKIIGEAYSWMPSIHLVIEDEHLDCIKICVYGFPEDHGEYFTTKVFRIGSKMNIINPYLRIGASDRIPVIRVDDFSSIMMQSESEYIVNMCRCCGEANAPCVCSKCKQARYCTKECQTIDWKLYNHKLICKKQ
;
A
#
# COMPACT_ATOMS: atom_id res chain seq x y z
N MET A 1 -23.22 -11.33 18.08
CA MET A 1 -24.08 -11.12 16.90
C MET A 1 -24.60 -9.69 16.93
N SER A 2 -24.28 -8.87 15.91
CA SER A 2 -24.65 -7.45 15.88
C SER A 2 -26.15 -7.24 15.64
N GLU A 3 -26.69 -6.12 16.11
CA GLU A 3 -28.08 -5.72 15.87
C GLU A 3 -28.42 -5.64 14.37
N THR A 4 -27.46 -5.22 13.55
CA THR A 4 -27.56 -5.20 12.08
C THR A 4 -27.79 -6.59 11.49
N ILE A 5 -27.04 -7.61 11.93
CA ILE A 5 -27.24 -8.99 11.47
C ILE A 5 -28.64 -9.50 11.86
N ARG A 6 -29.12 -9.14 13.05
CA ARG A 6 -30.47 -9.49 13.51
C ARG A 6 -31.54 -8.84 12.63
N ALA A 7 -31.37 -7.57 12.26
CA ALA A 7 -32.28 -6.85 11.37
C ALA A 7 -32.35 -7.49 9.98
N TYR A 8 -31.21 -7.83 9.37
CA TYR A 8 -31.19 -8.52 8.09
C TYR A 8 -31.87 -9.88 8.14
N ARG A 9 -31.63 -10.67 9.20
CA ARG A 9 -32.29 -11.97 9.37
C ARG A 9 -33.81 -11.84 9.53
N ALA A 10 -34.27 -10.86 10.30
CA ALA A 10 -35.69 -10.59 10.47
C ALA A 10 -36.34 -10.19 9.13
N PHE A 11 -35.66 -9.32 8.36
CA PHE A 11 -36.10 -8.95 7.02
C PHE A 11 -36.17 -10.16 6.07
N LEU A 12 -35.11 -10.98 6.00
CA LEU A 12 -35.05 -12.17 5.16
C LEU A 12 -36.12 -13.22 5.52
N ALA A 13 -36.53 -13.29 6.79
CA ALA A 13 -37.60 -14.19 7.24
C ALA A 13 -39.00 -13.74 6.80
N ALA A 14 -39.21 -12.42 6.62
CA ALA A 14 -40.52 -11.85 6.29
C ALA A 14 -40.68 -11.51 4.79
N ALA A 15 -39.57 -11.23 4.09
CA ALA A 15 -39.62 -10.78 2.70
C ALA A 15 -39.98 -11.92 1.72
N PRO A 16 -40.78 -11.62 0.68
CA PRO A 16 -40.93 -12.53 -0.46
C PRO A 16 -39.57 -12.87 -1.08
N LYS A 17 -39.41 -14.10 -1.60
CA LYS A 17 -38.12 -14.59 -2.13
C LYS A 17 -37.56 -13.75 -3.28
N ASP A 18 -38.45 -13.15 -4.08
CA ASP A 18 -38.15 -12.29 -5.22
C ASP A 18 -38.01 -10.81 -4.85
N HIS A 19 -38.14 -10.45 -3.57
CA HIS A 19 -38.06 -9.06 -3.15
C HIS A 19 -36.66 -8.47 -3.42
N ARG A 20 -36.60 -7.28 -4.04
CA ARG A 20 -35.36 -6.64 -4.54
C ARG A 20 -34.21 -6.47 -3.54
N LYS A 21 -34.53 -6.43 -2.23
CA LYS A 21 -33.57 -6.28 -1.13
C LYS A 21 -33.07 -7.61 -0.54
N VAL A 22 -33.57 -8.75 -0.99
CA VAL A 22 -33.14 -10.07 -0.48
C VAL A 22 -31.67 -10.35 -0.83
N PRO A 23 -31.20 -10.19 -2.09
CA PRO A 23 -29.77 -10.30 -2.39
C PRO A 23 -28.92 -9.31 -1.58
N GLU A 24 -29.37 -8.05 -1.48
CA GLU A 24 -28.69 -7.00 -0.70
C GLU A 24 -28.45 -7.39 0.76
N SER A 25 -29.45 -8.02 1.36
CA SER A 25 -29.43 -8.39 2.77
C SER A 25 -28.44 -9.52 3.02
N TYR A 26 -28.32 -10.48 2.10
CA TYR A 26 -27.27 -11.50 2.16
C TYR A 26 -25.88 -10.88 2.02
N TYR A 27 -25.65 -10.02 1.03
CA TYR A 27 -24.34 -9.37 0.86
C TYR A 27 -23.99 -8.45 2.03
N GLY A 28 -24.96 -7.69 2.56
CA GLY A 28 -24.78 -6.86 3.75
C GLY A 28 -24.47 -7.69 5.00
N MET A 29 -25.11 -8.84 5.17
CA MET A 29 -24.78 -9.79 6.24
C MET A 29 -23.37 -10.37 6.09
N ALA A 30 -22.99 -10.81 4.89
CA ALA A 30 -21.65 -11.32 4.63
C ALA A 30 -20.58 -10.27 4.99
N SER A 31 -20.80 -9.02 4.59
CA SER A 31 -19.96 -7.87 4.94
C SER A 31 -19.89 -7.64 6.46
N CYS A 32 -21.02 -7.73 7.17
CA CYS A 32 -21.04 -7.61 8.63
C CYS A 32 -20.22 -8.71 9.32
N TYR A 33 -20.37 -9.98 8.92
CA TYR A 33 -19.58 -11.08 9.47
C TYR A 33 -18.10 -10.92 9.17
N PHE A 34 -17.78 -10.44 7.97
CA PHE A 34 -16.41 -10.21 7.55
C PHE A 34 -15.73 -9.10 8.38
N LEU A 35 -16.42 -7.97 8.61
CA LEU A 35 -15.85 -6.80 9.30
C LEU A 35 -15.79 -6.93 10.82
N HIS A 36 -16.70 -7.70 11.44
CA HIS A 36 -16.85 -7.70 12.91
C HIS A 36 -16.20 -8.87 13.65
N GLU A 37 -15.89 -9.99 13.01
CA GLU A 37 -15.34 -11.16 13.71
C GLU A 37 -13.86 -11.40 13.32
N LYS A 38 -13.02 -11.76 14.32
CA LYS A 38 -11.58 -12.00 14.12
C LYS A 38 -11.38 -13.02 12.98
N HIS A 39 -10.68 -12.59 11.93
CA HIS A 39 -10.73 -13.09 10.54
C HIS A 39 -10.53 -14.59 10.23
N GLN A 40 -10.19 -15.45 11.19
CA GLN A 40 -9.80 -16.83 10.86
C GLN A 40 -10.98 -17.82 10.80
N ASP A 41 -11.96 -17.77 11.70
CA ASP A 41 -12.96 -18.85 11.81
C ASP A 41 -14.24 -18.70 10.96
N ASN A 42 -14.43 -17.58 10.26
CA ASN A 42 -15.71 -17.29 9.59
C ASN A 42 -15.69 -17.25 8.07
N THR A 43 -14.55 -17.57 7.43
CA THR A 43 -14.45 -17.50 5.97
C THR A 43 -15.51 -18.36 5.28
N ASP A 44 -15.74 -19.58 5.78
CA ASP A 44 -16.76 -20.48 5.24
C ASP A 44 -18.18 -19.95 5.42
N ASN A 45 -18.45 -19.32 6.55
CA ASN A 45 -19.75 -18.70 6.82
C ASN A 45 -20.00 -17.49 5.90
N VAL A 46 -19.01 -16.62 5.72
CA VAL A 46 -19.07 -15.48 4.79
C VAL A 46 -19.30 -15.98 3.35
N LYS A 47 -18.55 -17.00 2.92
CA LYS A 47 -18.70 -17.62 1.59
C LYS A 47 -20.10 -18.20 1.40
N LYS A 48 -20.61 -18.92 2.39
CA LYS A 48 -21.97 -19.48 2.36
C LYS A 48 -23.04 -18.39 2.23
N ILE A 49 -22.93 -17.31 3.00
CA ILE A 49 -23.89 -16.20 2.95
C ILE A 49 -23.79 -15.46 1.61
N TYR A 50 -22.59 -15.25 1.08
CA TYR A 50 -22.37 -14.66 -0.24
C TYR A 50 -23.06 -15.50 -1.34
N GLN A 51 -22.88 -16.82 -1.32
CA GLN A 51 -23.55 -17.74 -2.25
C GLN A 51 -25.07 -17.68 -2.14
N GLN A 52 -25.62 -17.54 -0.92
CA GLN A 52 -27.07 -17.33 -0.74
C GLN A 52 -27.56 -16.04 -1.42
N GLY A 53 -26.74 -14.98 -1.42
CA GLY A 53 -27.01 -13.77 -2.18
C GLY A 53 -27.08 -14.03 -3.68
N GLU A 54 -26.11 -14.78 -4.22
CA GLU A 54 -26.09 -15.13 -5.66
C GLU A 54 -27.28 -16.01 -6.06
N GLU A 55 -27.68 -16.97 -5.22
CA GLU A 55 -28.89 -17.76 -5.46
C GLU A 55 -30.16 -16.89 -5.39
N ALA A 56 -30.22 -15.91 -4.48
CA ALA A 56 -31.34 -14.99 -4.39
C ALA A 56 -31.45 -14.06 -5.62
N GLU A 57 -30.33 -13.71 -6.26
CA GLU A 57 -30.35 -12.94 -7.53
C GLU A 57 -31.05 -13.70 -8.65
N LYS A 58 -30.90 -15.03 -8.71
CA LYS A 58 -31.56 -15.86 -9.73
C LYS A 58 -33.09 -15.88 -9.60
N LEU A 59 -33.61 -15.52 -8.42
CA LEU A 59 -35.04 -15.42 -8.14
C LEU A 59 -35.59 -14.00 -8.40
N GLN A 60 -34.73 -13.04 -8.76
CA GLN A 60 -35.16 -11.68 -9.06
C GLN A 60 -35.89 -11.59 -10.40
N LEU A 61 -36.86 -10.67 -10.48
CA LEU A 61 -37.48 -10.33 -11.75
C LEU A 61 -36.43 -9.72 -12.71
N PRO A 62 -36.56 -9.95 -14.04
CA PRO A 62 -35.58 -9.47 -15.03
C PRO A 62 -35.30 -7.97 -14.97
N CYS A 63 -36.26 -7.14 -14.56
CA CYS A 63 -36.09 -5.69 -14.45
C CYS A 63 -35.15 -5.25 -13.30
N PHE A 64 -34.81 -6.16 -12.38
CA PHE A 64 -33.83 -5.92 -11.31
C PHE A 64 -32.43 -6.48 -11.65
N LEU A 65 -32.26 -7.10 -12.83
CA LEU A 65 -31.00 -7.65 -13.28
C LEU A 65 -30.33 -6.75 -14.34
N PRO A 66 -28.99 -6.62 -14.35
CA PRO A 66 -28.05 -7.24 -13.41
C PRO A 66 -28.06 -6.55 -12.04
N TYR A 67 -27.97 -7.35 -10.98
CA TYR A 67 -27.96 -6.84 -9.62
C TYR A 67 -26.60 -6.18 -9.30
N LYS A 68 -26.63 -4.96 -8.77
CA LYS A 68 -25.45 -4.16 -8.43
C LYS A 68 -25.46 -3.84 -6.93
N SER A 69 -24.37 -4.18 -6.24
CA SER A 69 -24.21 -3.89 -4.81
C SER A 69 -22.74 -3.74 -4.47
N ASP A 70 -22.39 -2.66 -3.78
CA ASP A 70 -21.01 -2.42 -3.31
C ASP A 70 -20.56 -3.52 -2.35
N ASN A 71 -21.47 -4.02 -1.51
CA ASN A 71 -21.20 -5.15 -0.62
C ASN A 71 -20.92 -6.46 -1.38
N LYS A 72 -21.56 -6.67 -2.53
CA LYS A 72 -21.29 -7.84 -3.38
C LYS A 72 -19.89 -7.76 -3.97
N THR A 73 -19.53 -6.61 -4.53
CA THR A 73 -18.20 -6.38 -5.12
C THR A 73 -17.10 -6.57 -4.06
N LEU A 74 -17.26 -5.93 -2.90
CA LEU A 74 -16.33 -6.04 -1.78
C LEU A 74 -16.13 -7.52 -1.38
N ILE A 75 -17.19 -8.26 -1.08
CA ILE A 75 -17.05 -9.64 -0.59
C ILE A 75 -16.50 -10.58 -1.68
N LYS A 76 -16.79 -10.31 -2.95
CA LYS A 76 -16.24 -11.07 -4.05
C LYS A 76 -14.72 -10.92 -4.16
N GLU A 77 -14.22 -9.67 -4.20
CA GLU A 77 -12.78 -9.38 -4.26
C GLU A 77 -12.03 -10.08 -3.11
N MET A 78 -12.63 -10.06 -1.93
CA MET A 78 -12.10 -10.70 -0.74
C MET A 78 -12.04 -12.23 -0.78
N LEU A 79 -13.07 -12.88 -1.31
CA LEU A 79 -13.10 -14.33 -1.47
C LEU A 79 -12.11 -14.77 -2.56
N ASP A 80 -11.94 -13.96 -3.61
CA ASP A 80 -11.03 -14.21 -4.72
C ASP A 80 -9.54 -14.08 -4.27
N GLU A 81 -9.19 -13.08 -3.45
CA GLU A 81 -7.85 -12.91 -2.88
C GLU A 81 -7.41 -14.13 -2.05
N LYS A 82 -8.29 -14.65 -1.19
CA LYS A 82 -7.99 -15.84 -0.38
C LYS A 82 -7.81 -17.11 -1.20
N SER A 83 -8.51 -17.24 -2.32
CA SER A 83 -8.33 -18.39 -3.21
C SER A 83 -6.93 -18.44 -3.83
N SER A 84 -6.31 -17.26 -4.02
CA SER A 84 -4.97 -17.12 -4.58
C SER A 84 -3.86 -17.39 -3.55
N LEU A 85 -4.15 -17.32 -2.24
CA LEU A 85 -3.19 -17.54 -1.15
C LEU A 85 -3.06 -19.00 -0.71
N ASN A 86 -4.01 -19.89 -1.07
CA ASN A 86 -4.02 -21.29 -0.62
C ASN A 86 -3.35 -22.28 -1.59
N THR A 87 -2.62 -21.79 -2.59
CA THR A 87 -1.84 -22.67 -3.47
C THR A 87 -0.37 -22.55 -3.09
N GLU A 88 0.07 -23.35 -2.11
CA GLU A 88 1.48 -23.66 -1.87
C GLU A 88 2.04 -24.46 -3.05
N SER A 89 2.19 -23.81 -4.19
CA SER A 89 3.03 -24.29 -5.28
C SER A 89 4.31 -23.45 -5.27
N PRO A 90 5.50 -24.05 -5.50
CA PRO A 90 6.75 -23.32 -5.56
C PRO A 90 6.60 -22.20 -6.58
N THR A 91 6.61 -20.96 -6.13
CA THR A 91 6.32 -19.80 -6.99
C THR A 91 7.38 -19.79 -8.09
N PRO A 92 7.02 -19.95 -9.37
CA PRO A 92 7.97 -19.81 -10.44
C PRO A 92 8.56 -18.41 -10.32
N VAL A 93 9.89 -18.29 -10.42
CA VAL A 93 10.60 -17.01 -10.44
C VAL A 93 9.95 -16.15 -11.52
N ILE A 94 9.03 -15.27 -11.08
CA ILE A 94 8.28 -14.39 -11.96
C ILE A 94 9.34 -13.58 -12.69
N SER A 95 9.35 -13.65 -14.02
CA SER A 95 10.36 -12.91 -14.77
C SER A 95 10.31 -11.44 -14.35
N ASP A 96 11.47 -10.94 -13.92
CA ASP A 96 11.68 -9.67 -13.23
C ASP A 96 11.06 -8.45 -13.95
N LYS A 97 10.81 -8.57 -15.26
CA LYS A 97 10.20 -7.49 -16.06
C LYS A 97 8.67 -7.38 -15.95
N SER A 98 7.97 -8.45 -15.60
CA SER A 98 6.50 -8.43 -15.53
C SER A 98 5.99 -7.52 -14.40
N ARG A 99 6.71 -7.45 -13.28
CA ARG A 99 6.41 -6.55 -12.14
C ARG A 99 6.40 -5.07 -12.52
N LEU A 100 7.12 -4.69 -13.59
CA LEU A 100 7.16 -3.30 -14.03
C LEU A 100 5.77 -2.80 -14.47
N LYS A 101 4.89 -3.73 -14.84
CA LYS A 101 3.51 -3.49 -15.23
C LYS A 101 2.50 -3.82 -14.14
N ASN A 102 2.95 -4.15 -12.92
CA ASN A 102 2.06 -4.39 -11.79
C ASN A 102 1.27 -3.09 -11.49
N PRO A 103 -0.08 -3.15 -11.43
CA PRO A 103 -0.92 -1.97 -11.27
C PRO A 103 -0.72 -1.28 -9.91
N ASP A 104 -0.53 -2.03 -8.84
CA ASP A 104 -0.36 -1.48 -7.48
C ASP A 104 0.96 -0.72 -7.36
N ARG A 105 2.04 -1.29 -7.91
CA ARG A 105 3.33 -0.61 -8.04
C ARG A 105 3.19 0.70 -8.82
N ILE A 106 2.53 0.65 -9.99
CA ILE A 106 2.30 1.84 -10.81
C ILE A 106 1.55 2.90 -10.00
N ALA A 107 0.49 2.49 -9.29
CA ALA A 107 -0.34 3.39 -8.49
C ALA A 107 0.47 4.08 -7.40
N VAL A 108 1.21 3.33 -6.59
CA VAL A 108 2.04 3.86 -5.48
C VAL A 108 3.07 4.88 -6.00
N ILE A 109 3.81 4.52 -7.07
CA ILE A 109 4.83 5.41 -7.64
C ILE A 109 4.20 6.66 -8.26
N LEU A 110 3.12 6.49 -9.01
CA LEU A 110 2.44 7.59 -9.68
C LEU A 110 1.86 8.58 -8.67
N GLU A 111 1.22 8.08 -7.63
CA GLU A 111 0.61 8.90 -6.58
C GLU A 111 1.68 9.66 -5.79
N HIS A 112 2.81 9.03 -5.45
CA HIS A 112 3.95 9.72 -4.84
C HIS A 112 4.47 10.87 -5.70
N ARG A 113 4.63 10.63 -7.02
CA ARG A 113 5.13 11.64 -7.96
C ARG A 113 4.13 12.78 -8.21
N LYS A 114 2.83 12.50 -8.20
CA LYS A 114 1.77 13.53 -8.25
C LYS A 114 1.87 14.45 -7.03
N TRP A 115 1.87 13.85 -5.84
CA TRP A 115 2.00 14.59 -4.58
C TRP A 115 3.28 15.44 -4.55
N GLN A 116 4.40 14.87 -4.97
CA GLN A 116 5.68 15.59 -5.09
C GLN A 116 5.58 16.79 -6.05
N ASN A 117 4.98 16.61 -7.22
CA ASN A 117 4.84 17.71 -8.18
C ASN A 117 3.92 18.82 -7.65
N GLU A 118 2.78 18.45 -7.07
CA GLU A 118 1.84 19.39 -6.43
C GLU A 118 2.51 20.17 -5.30
N PHE A 119 3.29 19.48 -4.46
CA PHE A 119 4.07 20.10 -3.39
C PHE A 119 5.07 21.11 -3.93
N LEU A 120 5.85 20.74 -4.95
CA LEU A 120 6.82 21.65 -5.55
C LEU A 120 6.13 22.88 -6.15
N GLN A 121 4.96 22.73 -6.79
CA GLN A 121 4.18 23.84 -7.32
C GLN A 121 3.66 24.76 -6.20
N ALA A 122 3.16 24.20 -5.10
CA ALA A 122 2.67 24.97 -3.97
C ALA A 122 3.79 25.78 -3.31
N ARG A 123 4.98 25.19 -3.17
CA ARG A 123 6.17 25.85 -2.64
C ARG A 123 6.62 27.02 -3.52
N ASP A 124 6.67 26.82 -4.84
CA ASP A 124 7.07 27.86 -5.80
C ASP A 124 6.07 29.04 -5.77
N ASN A 125 4.80 28.78 -5.44
CA ASN A 125 3.76 29.81 -5.30
C ASN A 125 3.72 30.50 -3.92
N SER A 126 4.68 30.23 -3.02
CA SER A 126 4.75 30.78 -1.65
C SER A 126 3.46 30.58 -0.83
N ALA A 127 2.65 29.57 -1.16
CA ALA A 127 1.44 29.28 -0.42
C ALA A 127 1.84 28.75 0.97
N SER A 128 1.53 29.53 2.02
CA SER A 128 1.66 29.07 3.40
C SER A 128 0.61 28.00 3.64
N ALA A 129 1.04 26.76 3.50
CA ALA A 129 0.15 25.64 3.66
C ALA A 129 0.36 25.07 5.06
N VAL A 130 -0.63 25.30 5.92
CA VAL A 130 -0.65 24.81 7.31
C VAL A 130 -1.17 23.38 7.27
N TYR A 131 -0.31 22.42 7.60
CA TYR A 131 -0.70 21.02 7.64
C TYR A 131 -0.64 20.49 9.06
N THR A 132 -1.80 20.10 9.58
CA THR A 132 -1.91 19.43 10.86
C THR A 132 -1.58 17.96 10.69
N THR A 133 -0.46 17.51 11.25
CA THR A 133 -0.21 16.07 11.40
C THR A 133 -1.01 15.52 12.56
N HIS A 134 -1.77 14.45 12.31
CA HIS A 134 -2.44 13.71 13.37
C HIS A 134 -1.43 12.85 14.14
N LYS A 135 -1.45 12.96 15.47
CA LYS A 135 -0.71 12.08 16.37
C LYS A 135 -0.95 10.60 16.02
N PRO A 136 0.06 9.73 16.18
CA PRO A 136 -0.13 8.30 15.96
C PRO A 136 -1.21 7.75 16.90
N ARG A 137 -2.01 6.80 16.39
CA ARG A 137 -3.02 6.10 17.21
C ARG A 137 -2.39 5.06 18.13
N VAL A 138 -1.27 4.49 17.69
CA VAL A 138 -0.50 3.47 18.40
C VAL A 138 0.96 3.93 18.42
N PRO A 139 1.60 4.02 19.59
CA PRO A 139 3.00 4.42 19.66
C PRO A 139 3.89 3.30 19.12
N GLN A 140 4.77 3.64 18.18
CA GLN A 140 5.86 2.77 17.78
C GLN A 140 6.94 2.81 18.86
N ARG A 141 7.35 1.65 19.39
CA ARG A 141 8.44 1.55 20.38
C ARG A 141 9.63 0.86 19.75
N THR A 142 10.80 1.45 19.89
CA THR A 142 12.04 0.86 19.36
C THR A 142 12.64 -0.14 20.33
N VAL A 143 13.11 -1.27 19.80
CA VAL A 143 14.07 -2.16 20.48
C VAL A 143 15.47 -1.86 19.95
N LYS A 144 16.48 -1.92 20.82
CA LYS A 144 17.86 -1.51 20.51
C LYS A 144 18.63 -2.47 19.58
N SER A 145 18.02 -3.57 19.13
CA SER A 145 18.72 -4.64 18.40
C SER A 145 17.78 -5.34 17.43
N LEU A 146 18.35 -5.84 16.33
CA LEU A 146 17.67 -6.73 15.37
C LEU A 146 17.58 -8.18 15.87
N ILE A 147 18.36 -8.54 16.91
CA ILE A 147 18.40 -9.91 17.44
C ILE A 147 17.02 -10.27 18.01
N GLY A 148 16.47 -11.39 17.53
CA GLY A 148 15.18 -11.92 17.97
C GLY A 148 13.97 -11.33 17.25
N LEU A 149 14.15 -10.40 16.32
CA LEU A 149 13.08 -9.91 15.46
C LEU A 149 12.79 -10.91 14.34
N LYS A 150 11.51 -11.10 14.04
CA LYS A 150 11.04 -11.91 12.91
C LYS A 150 10.99 -11.05 11.64
N PRO A 151 11.42 -11.55 10.47
CA PRO A 151 11.18 -10.83 9.23
C PRO A 151 9.67 -10.72 8.97
N ILE A 152 9.26 -9.62 8.33
CA ILE A 152 7.92 -9.42 7.77
C ILE A 152 8.03 -8.73 6.42
N THR A 153 7.14 -9.06 5.51
CA THR A 153 7.03 -8.50 4.17
C THR A 153 5.77 -7.62 4.06
N ILE A 154 5.69 -6.76 3.04
CA ILE A 154 4.56 -5.83 2.88
C ILE A 154 3.24 -6.60 2.71
N ARG A 155 3.27 -7.71 1.95
CA ARG A 155 2.10 -8.57 1.71
C ARG A 155 1.55 -9.29 2.95
N GLU A 156 2.39 -9.52 3.96
CA GLU A 156 1.96 -10.16 5.22
C GLU A 156 1.23 -9.16 6.14
N MET A 157 1.33 -7.87 5.86
CA MET A 157 0.66 -6.84 6.63
C MET A 157 -0.79 -6.66 6.19
N ASN A 158 -1.71 -6.57 7.14
CA ASN A 158 -3.12 -6.31 6.93
C ASN A 158 -3.39 -4.87 6.42
N PRO A 159 -3.76 -4.66 5.15
CA PRO A 159 -3.88 -3.34 4.53
C PRO A 159 -5.17 -2.60 4.88
N ILE A 160 -6.05 -3.17 5.72
CA ILE A 160 -7.31 -2.55 6.14
C ILE A 160 -7.30 -2.07 7.60
N LYS A 161 -6.20 -2.28 8.33
CA LYS A 161 -6.14 -1.99 9.76
C LYS A 161 -4.82 -1.35 10.18
N ASP A 162 -4.93 -0.26 10.95
CA ASP A 162 -3.79 0.33 11.67
C ASP A 162 -3.17 -0.72 12.60
N HIS A 163 -1.89 -1.04 12.39
CA HIS A 163 -1.20 -2.04 13.18
C HIS A 163 0.31 -1.80 13.28
N VAL A 164 0.83 -1.90 14.50
CA VAL A 164 2.28 -1.95 14.77
C VAL A 164 2.65 -3.42 14.91
N TYR A 165 3.51 -3.91 14.01
CA TYR A 165 3.95 -5.31 14.00
C TYR A 165 5.10 -5.49 15.00
N GLU A 166 4.79 -5.56 16.29
CA GLU A 166 5.78 -5.71 17.36
C GLU A 166 6.55 -7.04 17.26
N GLY A 167 7.87 -6.98 17.45
CA GLY A 167 8.75 -8.14 17.32
C GLY A 167 9.10 -8.48 15.87
N TYR A 168 8.78 -7.61 14.92
CA TYR A 168 9.10 -7.80 13.51
C TYR A 168 10.07 -6.76 12.96
N VAL A 169 10.73 -7.09 11.85
CA VAL A 169 11.58 -6.21 11.06
C VAL A 169 11.19 -6.28 9.58
N LEU A 170 10.96 -5.12 8.97
CA LEU A 170 10.71 -4.98 7.53
C LEU A 170 12.00 -4.49 6.85
N SER A 171 12.58 -5.32 5.99
CA SER A 171 13.78 -5.00 5.21
C SER A 171 13.40 -4.49 3.82
N VAL A 172 13.84 -3.28 3.47
CA VAL A 172 13.39 -2.61 2.24
C VAL A 172 14.49 -1.82 1.55
N LYS A 173 14.26 -1.55 0.26
CA LYS A 173 15.07 -0.68 -0.60
C LYS A 173 14.27 0.57 -0.98
N ILE A 174 14.93 1.73 -0.98
CA ILE A 174 14.35 2.98 -1.45
C ILE A 174 14.33 3.02 -2.98
N ILE A 175 13.14 3.09 -3.57
CA ILE A 175 12.95 3.16 -5.04
C ILE A 175 12.43 4.52 -5.51
N GLY A 176 11.90 5.35 -4.61
CA GLY A 176 11.44 6.72 -4.83
C GLY A 176 12.47 7.78 -4.44
N GLU A 177 12.35 9.01 -4.94
CA GLU A 177 13.10 10.14 -4.35
C GLU A 177 12.44 10.50 -3.01
N ALA A 178 13.27 10.82 -2.02
CA ALA A 178 12.81 11.30 -0.73
C ALA A 178 12.54 12.81 -0.77
N TYR A 179 11.42 13.21 -0.18
CA TYR A 179 11.01 14.61 -0.07
C TYR A 179 10.73 14.94 1.39
N SER A 180 11.39 15.98 1.90
CA SER A 180 11.14 16.49 3.22
C SER A 180 10.06 17.55 3.14
N TRP A 181 9.07 17.40 4.00
CA TRP A 181 8.00 18.35 4.19
C TRP A 181 7.59 18.33 5.65
N MET A 182 7.84 19.42 6.36
CA MET A 182 7.60 19.43 7.81
C MET A 182 6.15 19.07 8.15
N PRO A 183 5.92 18.03 8.99
CA PRO A 183 6.88 17.36 9.87
C PRO A 183 7.38 15.97 9.43
N SER A 184 7.29 15.59 8.15
CA SER A 184 7.66 14.26 7.63
C SER A 184 8.56 14.22 6.39
N ILE A 185 9.34 13.15 6.25
CA ILE A 185 9.99 12.76 5.00
C ILE A 185 9.16 11.67 4.33
N HIS A 186 8.85 11.86 3.05
CA HIS A 186 8.05 10.96 2.23
C HIS A 186 8.93 10.30 1.17
N LEU A 187 8.81 8.98 1.02
CA LEU A 187 9.49 8.22 -0.04
C LEU A 187 8.71 6.93 -0.38
N VAL A 188 9.16 6.21 -1.41
CA VAL A 188 8.62 4.91 -1.82
C VAL A 188 9.67 3.84 -1.60
N ILE A 189 9.26 2.76 -0.94
CA ILE A 189 10.10 1.60 -0.62
C ILE A 189 9.59 0.34 -1.31
N GLU A 190 10.49 -0.62 -1.49
CA GLU A 190 10.26 -1.93 -2.10
C GLU A 190 10.86 -3.02 -1.19
N ASP A 191 10.12 -4.08 -0.90
CA ASP A 191 10.62 -5.24 -0.14
C ASP A 191 11.26 -6.32 -1.03
N GLU A 192 11.65 -7.45 -0.45
CA GLU A 192 12.27 -8.57 -1.18
C GLU A 192 11.32 -9.27 -2.17
N HIS A 193 10.01 -9.12 -1.98
CA HIS A 193 8.98 -9.62 -2.89
C HIS A 193 8.57 -8.60 -3.94
N LEU A 194 9.26 -7.45 -3.98
CA LEU A 194 9.10 -6.39 -4.95
C LEU A 194 7.75 -5.66 -4.81
N ASP A 195 7.07 -5.86 -3.69
CA ASP A 195 5.88 -5.12 -3.30
C ASP A 195 6.29 -3.71 -2.88
N CYS A 196 5.45 -2.73 -3.18
CA CYS A 196 5.77 -1.31 -2.98
C CYS A 196 4.78 -0.64 -2.06
N ILE A 197 5.29 0.22 -1.18
CA ILE A 197 4.45 1.04 -0.32
C ILE A 197 5.11 2.40 -0.08
N LYS A 198 4.28 3.40 0.22
CA LYS A 198 4.77 4.69 0.70
C LYS A 198 5.20 4.57 2.15
N ILE A 199 6.24 5.33 2.51
CA ILE A 199 6.64 5.52 3.91
C ILE A 199 6.72 7.02 4.23
N CYS A 200 6.24 7.35 5.43
CA CYS A 200 6.28 8.69 6.01
C CYS A 200 7.08 8.63 7.32
N VAL A 201 8.24 9.29 7.35
CA VAL A 201 9.16 9.33 8.50
C VAL A 201 8.99 10.65 9.25
N TYR A 202 8.63 10.59 10.51
CA TYR A 202 8.43 11.72 11.41
C TYR A 202 9.53 11.76 12.48
N GLY A 203 9.50 12.79 13.33
CA GLY A 203 10.33 12.85 14.54
C GLY A 203 11.82 13.03 14.28
N PHE A 204 12.21 13.47 13.08
CA PHE A 204 13.60 13.86 12.79
C PHE A 204 13.82 15.34 13.13
N PRO A 205 15.06 15.76 13.47
CA PRO A 205 15.36 17.17 13.73
C PRO A 205 15.05 18.06 12.51
N GLU A 206 14.34 19.18 12.72
CA GLU A 206 13.81 20.02 11.64
C GLU A 206 14.89 20.54 10.68
N ASP A 207 16.06 20.88 11.22
CA ASP A 207 17.24 21.37 10.49
C ASP A 207 17.97 20.29 9.69
N HIS A 208 17.64 19.01 9.89
CA HIS A 208 18.29 17.88 9.22
C HIS A 208 17.51 17.32 8.03
N GLY A 209 16.32 17.86 7.72
CA GLY A 209 15.48 17.34 6.64
C GLY A 209 16.16 17.28 5.28
N GLU A 210 16.93 18.31 4.92
CA GLU A 210 17.71 18.33 3.66
C GLU A 210 18.85 17.31 3.66
N TYR A 211 19.55 17.16 4.79
CA TYR A 211 20.59 16.14 4.93
C TYR A 211 20.02 14.74 4.73
N PHE A 212 18.89 14.43 5.37
CA PHE A 212 18.28 13.11 5.24
C PHE A 212 17.83 12.82 3.81
N THR A 213 17.19 13.75 3.12
CA THR A 213 16.69 13.52 1.76
C THR A 213 17.80 13.46 0.71
N THR A 214 18.92 14.17 0.91
CA THR A 214 20.00 14.24 -0.07
C THR A 214 21.14 13.26 0.19
N LYS A 215 21.38 12.86 1.45
CA LYS A 215 22.53 12.03 1.84
C LYS A 215 22.14 10.66 2.37
N VAL A 216 21.02 10.52 3.07
CA VAL A 216 20.66 9.26 3.77
C VAL A 216 19.64 8.46 2.95
N PHE A 217 18.47 9.03 2.71
CA PHE A 217 17.34 8.40 2.02
C PHE A 217 17.45 8.52 0.49
N ARG A 218 18.58 8.05 -0.04
CA ARG A 218 18.87 8.03 -1.47
C ARG A 218 18.24 6.80 -2.13
N ILE A 219 17.91 6.94 -3.42
CA ILE A 219 17.49 5.82 -4.26
C ILE A 219 18.58 4.75 -4.24
N GLY A 220 18.19 3.50 -3.98
CA GLY A 220 19.13 2.38 -3.89
C GLY A 220 19.73 2.16 -2.50
N SER A 221 19.51 3.07 -1.54
CA SER A 221 19.76 2.78 -0.14
C SER A 221 18.81 1.69 0.37
N LYS A 222 19.30 0.85 1.27
CA LYS A 222 18.51 -0.16 1.96
C LYS A 222 18.40 0.17 3.45
N MET A 223 17.31 -0.25 4.06
CA MET A 223 17.06 -0.04 5.48
C MET A 223 16.18 -1.13 6.07
N ASN A 224 16.30 -1.29 7.38
CA ASN A 224 15.45 -2.14 8.19
C ASN A 224 14.56 -1.25 9.05
N ILE A 225 13.26 -1.55 9.08
CA ILE A 225 12.27 -0.84 9.88
C ILE A 225 11.81 -1.78 10.99
N ILE A 226 12.21 -1.46 12.22
CA ILE A 226 11.86 -2.22 13.42
C ILE A 226 10.43 -1.88 13.82
N ASN A 227 9.65 -2.92 14.17
CA ASN A 227 8.25 -2.80 14.56
C ASN A 227 7.46 -1.90 13.58
N PRO A 228 7.41 -2.25 12.28
CA PRO A 228 6.83 -1.37 11.28
C PRO A 228 5.38 -1.06 11.64
N TYR A 229 5.01 0.23 11.57
CA TYR A 229 3.64 0.69 11.79
C TYR A 229 2.95 0.90 10.45
N LEU A 230 2.10 -0.05 10.07
CA LEU A 230 1.20 0.13 8.94
C LEU A 230 0.01 0.99 9.38
N ARG A 231 -0.14 2.16 8.78
CA ARG A 231 -1.23 3.11 9.05
C ARG A 231 -2.12 3.24 7.84
N ILE A 232 -3.42 3.21 8.06
CA ILE A 232 -4.43 3.49 7.04
C ILE A 232 -4.70 4.99 7.06
N GLY A 233 -4.44 5.65 5.93
CA GLY A 233 -4.66 7.09 5.80
C GLY A 233 -6.11 7.47 6.13
N ALA A 234 -6.27 8.57 6.87
CA ALA A 234 -7.57 8.92 7.44
C ALA A 234 -8.60 9.33 6.36
N SER A 235 -8.11 9.99 5.31
CA SER A 235 -8.95 10.56 4.24
C SER A 235 -8.99 9.67 3.00
N ASP A 236 -7.86 9.13 2.59
CA ASP A 236 -7.68 8.36 1.35
C ASP A 236 -7.84 6.85 1.55
N ARG A 237 -7.79 6.37 2.81
CA ARG A 237 -7.77 4.94 3.17
C ARG A 237 -6.60 4.17 2.56
N ILE A 238 -5.54 4.86 2.16
CA ILE A 238 -4.37 4.23 1.54
C ILE A 238 -3.43 3.75 2.65
N PRO A 239 -2.95 2.49 2.61
CA PRO A 239 -1.98 2.00 3.58
C PRO A 239 -0.61 2.63 3.34
N VAL A 240 0.01 3.11 4.41
CA VAL A 240 1.37 3.67 4.41
C VAL A 240 2.16 3.13 5.60
N ILE A 241 3.47 2.95 5.45
CA ILE A 241 4.33 2.75 6.61
C ILE A 241 4.56 4.11 7.27
N ARG A 242 4.17 4.24 8.53
CA ARG A 242 4.45 5.42 9.33
C ARG A 242 5.61 5.10 10.27
N VAL A 243 6.58 5.99 10.35
CA VAL A 243 7.65 5.90 11.34
C VAL A 243 7.57 7.14 12.21
N ASP A 244 7.24 6.95 13.49
CA ASP A 244 7.15 8.06 14.46
C ASP A 244 8.43 8.18 15.30
N ASP A 245 9.14 7.07 15.50
CA ASP A 245 10.43 7.03 16.20
C ASP A 245 11.54 6.81 15.17
N PHE A 246 12.31 7.86 14.89
CA PHE A 246 13.40 7.81 13.92
C PHE A 246 14.43 6.72 14.24
N SER A 247 14.58 6.33 15.52
CA SER A 247 15.50 5.26 15.92
C SER A 247 15.02 3.86 15.52
N SER A 248 13.78 3.70 15.05
CA SER A 248 13.26 2.44 14.53
C SER A 248 13.78 2.13 13.12
N ILE A 249 14.48 3.07 12.48
CA ILE A 249 15.10 2.87 11.16
C ILE A 249 16.58 2.57 11.36
N MET A 250 17.03 1.44 10.83
CA MET A 250 18.44 1.10 10.71
C MET A 250 18.83 1.08 9.25
N MET A 251 19.60 2.07 8.82
CA MET A 251 20.20 2.07 7.48
C MET A 251 21.21 0.93 7.37
N GLN A 252 21.18 0.20 6.26
CA GLN A 252 22.23 -0.77 5.95
C GLN A 252 23.51 -0.04 5.50
N SER A 253 24.65 -0.74 5.52
CA SER A 253 25.94 -0.12 5.24
C SER A 253 26.04 0.40 3.79
N GLU A 254 26.93 1.37 3.55
CA GLU A 254 27.18 1.91 2.19
C GLU A 254 27.65 0.84 1.18
N SER A 255 28.20 -0.28 1.66
CA SER A 255 28.54 -1.42 0.78
C SER A 255 27.31 -2.10 0.18
N GLU A 256 26.13 -1.94 0.78
CA GLU A 256 24.86 -2.48 0.29
C GLU A 256 24.09 -1.52 -0.62
N TYR A 257 24.57 -0.28 -0.75
CA TYR A 257 23.96 0.74 -1.61
C TYR A 257 24.03 0.32 -3.08
N ILE A 258 22.88 0.39 -3.77
CA ILE A 258 22.80 0.07 -5.19
C ILE A 258 23.27 1.28 -6.02
N VAL A 259 24.55 1.27 -6.37
CA VAL A 259 25.17 2.33 -7.17
C VAL A 259 24.48 2.45 -8.53
N ASN A 260 24.14 3.69 -8.90
CA ASN A 260 23.51 4.01 -10.18
C ASN A 260 22.26 3.16 -10.46
N MET A 261 21.41 2.96 -9.45
CA MET A 261 20.21 2.14 -9.58
C MET A 261 19.29 2.64 -10.69
N CYS A 262 18.79 1.71 -11.51
CA CYS A 262 17.77 1.97 -12.51
C CYS A 262 16.47 2.41 -11.85
N ARG A 263 15.95 3.57 -12.27
CA ARG A 263 14.72 4.15 -11.74
C ARG A 263 13.46 3.33 -12.05
N CYS A 264 13.53 2.46 -13.05
CA CYS A 264 12.42 1.62 -13.47
C CYS A 264 12.47 0.23 -12.81
N CYS A 265 13.55 -0.53 -13.04
CA CYS A 265 13.65 -1.93 -12.59
C CYS A 265 14.49 -2.13 -11.32
N GLY A 266 15.18 -1.10 -10.81
CA GLY A 266 15.97 -1.25 -9.59
C GLY A 266 17.30 -1.99 -9.74
N GLU A 267 17.67 -2.39 -10.96
CA GLU A 267 18.98 -2.99 -11.25
C GLU A 267 20.14 -2.01 -11.07
N ALA A 268 21.31 -2.52 -10.71
CA ALA A 268 22.51 -1.72 -10.47
C ALA A 268 23.15 -1.21 -11.77
N ASN A 269 24.04 -0.22 -11.64
CA ASN A 269 24.95 0.21 -12.71
C ASN A 269 24.25 0.63 -14.01
N ALA A 270 23.11 1.29 -13.91
CA ALA A 270 22.36 1.77 -15.06
C ALA A 270 23.18 2.81 -15.87
N PRO A 271 23.52 2.52 -17.14
CA PRO A 271 24.43 3.36 -17.92
C PRO A 271 23.75 4.59 -18.50
N CYS A 272 22.45 4.52 -18.79
CA CYS A 272 21.73 5.64 -19.41
C CYS A 272 21.27 6.64 -18.35
N VAL A 273 21.38 7.93 -18.65
CA VAL A 273 20.93 9.02 -17.77
C VAL A 273 19.86 9.83 -18.50
N CYS A 274 18.81 10.24 -17.80
CA CYS A 274 17.79 11.14 -18.35
C CYS A 274 18.45 12.44 -18.82
N SER A 275 18.33 12.76 -20.11
CA SER A 275 18.98 13.92 -20.71
C SER A 275 18.49 15.26 -20.13
N LYS A 276 17.27 15.30 -19.59
CA LYS A 276 16.65 16.51 -19.03
C LYS A 276 17.03 16.75 -17.56
N CYS A 277 16.77 15.79 -16.67
CA CYS A 277 17.04 15.99 -15.23
C CYS A 277 18.44 15.60 -14.78
N LYS A 278 19.19 14.85 -15.59
CA LYS A 278 20.55 14.34 -15.29
C LYS A 278 20.68 13.46 -14.03
N GLN A 279 19.57 13.17 -13.35
CA GLN A 279 19.54 12.41 -12.12
C GLN A 279 19.03 10.98 -12.32
N ALA A 280 17.89 10.81 -13.01
CA ALA A 280 17.29 9.50 -13.20
C ALA A 280 18.14 8.64 -14.15
N ARG A 281 18.43 7.40 -13.74
CA ARG A 281 19.22 6.43 -14.52
C ARG A 281 18.38 5.25 -14.97
N TYR A 282 18.75 4.65 -16.10
CA TYR A 282 18.03 3.52 -16.70
C TYR A 282 18.99 2.50 -17.30
N CYS A 283 18.66 1.21 -17.17
CA CYS A 283 19.40 0.13 -17.83
C CYS A 283 19.27 0.23 -19.36
N THR A 284 18.08 0.56 -19.84
CA THR A 284 17.74 0.55 -21.27
C THR A 284 16.76 1.67 -21.62
N LYS A 285 16.62 1.95 -22.93
CA LYS A 285 15.58 2.83 -23.47
C LYS A 285 14.16 2.35 -23.14
N GLU A 286 13.96 1.03 -23.01
CA GLU A 286 12.69 0.43 -22.59
C GLU A 286 12.34 0.86 -21.16
N CYS A 287 13.27 0.72 -20.21
CA CYS A 287 13.08 1.17 -18.82
C CYS A 287 12.76 2.66 -18.74
N GLN A 288 13.46 3.49 -19.52
CA GLN A 288 13.16 4.91 -19.60
C GLN A 288 11.75 5.18 -20.15
N THR A 289 11.32 4.43 -21.16
CA THR A 289 9.98 4.57 -21.76
C THR A 289 8.88 4.17 -20.80
N ILE A 290 9.08 3.09 -20.03
CA ILE A 290 8.16 2.64 -18.99
C ILE A 290 8.07 3.70 -17.89
N ASP A 291 9.20 4.17 -17.37
CA ASP A 291 9.21 5.19 -16.31
C ASP A 291 8.53 6.49 -16.78
N TRP A 292 8.72 6.86 -18.04
CA TRP A 292 8.09 8.04 -18.63
C TRP A 292 6.57 7.88 -18.81
N LYS A 293 6.12 6.74 -19.36
CA LYS A 293 4.71 6.54 -19.73
C LYS A 293 3.85 6.01 -18.58
N LEU A 294 4.34 5.01 -17.85
CA LEU A 294 3.57 4.34 -16.80
C LEU A 294 3.78 5.00 -15.44
N TYR A 295 5.04 5.22 -15.04
CA TYR A 295 5.35 5.86 -13.76
C TYR A 295 5.36 7.39 -13.84
N ASN A 296 5.09 7.96 -15.02
CA ASN A 296 4.90 9.38 -15.24
C ASN A 296 6.08 10.27 -14.79
N HIS A 297 7.31 9.88 -15.14
CA HIS A 297 8.54 10.61 -14.80
C HIS A 297 8.49 12.10 -15.15
N LYS A 298 7.72 12.49 -16.18
CA LYS A 298 7.54 13.90 -16.57
C LYS A 298 7.09 14.82 -15.42
N LEU A 299 6.36 14.31 -14.41
CA LEU A 299 5.93 15.08 -13.24
C LEU A 299 7.10 15.56 -12.39
N ILE A 300 8.18 14.78 -12.34
CA ILE A 300 9.32 15.02 -11.45
C ILE A 300 10.59 15.38 -12.23
N CYS A 301 10.52 15.33 -13.56
CA CYS A 301 11.65 15.59 -14.44
C CYS A 301 11.91 17.10 -14.59
N LYS A 302 12.64 17.68 -13.63
CA LYS A 302 13.10 19.07 -13.64
C LYS A 302 14.57 19.17 -14.06
N LYS A 303 14.94 20.24 -14.76
CA LYS A 303 16.36 20.54 -15.04
C LYS A 303 17.02 20.91 -13.71
N GLN A 304 18.20 20.35 -13.43
CA GLN A 304 19.09 20.90 -12.40
C GLN A 304 19.63 22.25 -12.86
#